data_AF-A0A6D2KRE1-F1
#
_entry.id   AF-A0A6D2KRE1-F1
#
_cell.length_a   1.000
_cell.length_b   1.000
_cell.length_c   1.000
_cell.angle_alpha   90.00
_cell.angle_beta   90.00
_cell.angle_gamma   90.00
#
_symmetry.space_group_name_H-M   'P 1'
#
loop_
_entity.id
_entity.type
_entity.pdbx_description
1 polymer ?
#
loop_
_entity_poly.entity_id
_entity_poly.type
_entity_poly.pdbx_seq_one_letter_code
_entity_poly.pdbx_strand_id
1 'polypeptide(L)'
;MKEVAAFVLFLALLVLVSDAKVTKPNTGNFLRCLSNGTGPVHPITDVLLTPANSTFVSSYVSYTKNKRLSNPKDTNLIAIIAAKHGSHVQATVVCAKFDGIQIRIRSGGHDYEGLSYISSVPFVILDMHNLRSIVVDVSSKTAWVEAELPWEKICFGRFVAVAVPAFGVILSWKINLVEVPKTLTVFKVNKTLEQGATDVLYKWQLVASKLPKELFLRAMPQITKGAKSGEKTLRLSSTLSS
;
A
#
# COMPACT_ATOMS: atom_id res chain seq x y z
N MET A 1 -39.00 -27.51 20.28
CA MET A 1 -38.49 -26.70 21.41
C MET A 1 -37.00 -26.91 21.70
N LYS A 2 -36.47 -28.14 21.69
CA LYS A 2 -35.04 -28.40 21.93
C LYS A 2 -34.10 -27.78 20.87
N GLU A 3 -34.47 -27.87 19.59
CA GLU A 3 -33.75 -27.26 18.46
C GLU A 3 -33.65 -25.73 18.57
N VAL A 4 -34.76 -25.07 18.93
CA VAL A 4 -34.82 -23.61 19.09
C VAL A 4 -34.00 -23.16 20.30
N ALA A 5 -34.02 -23.92 21.40
CA ALA A 5 -33.19 -23.65 22.56
C ALA A 5 -31.69 -23.79 22.25
N ALA A 6 -31.29 -24.79 21.45
CA ALA A 6 -29.91 -24.97 21.02
C ALA A 6 -29.44 -23.80 20.12
N PHE A 7 -30.30 -23.33 19.21
CA PHE A 7 -29.98 -22.20 18.33
C PHE A 7 -29.87 -20.87 19.09
N VAL A 8 -30.73 -20.64 20.08
CA VAL A 8 -30.66 -19.46 20.97
C VAL A 8 -29.42 -19.53 21.87
N LEU A 9 -29.06 -20.72 22.37
CA LEU A 9 -27.84 -20.91 23.16
C LEU A 9 -26.57 -20.67 22.32
N PHE A 10 -26.58 -21.11 21.06
CA PHE A 10 -25.48 -20.90 20.12
C PHE A 10 -25.33 -19.42 19.73
N LEU A 11 -26.44 -18.72 19.47
CA LEU A 11 -26.45 -17.26 19.27
C LEU A 11 -26.01 -16.50 20.53
N ALA A 12 -26.43 -16.94 21.74
CA ALA A 12 -26.00 -16.34 22.99
C ALA A 12 -24.50 -16.58 23.26
N LEU A 13 -23.96 -17.76 22.91
CA LEU A 13 -22.53 -18.05 22.96
C LEU A 13 -21.73 -17.21 21.96
N LEU A 14 -22.25 -16.95 20.77
CA LEU A 14 -21.65 -16.02 19.80
C LEU A 14 -21.68 -14.57 20.30
N VAL A 15 -22.73 -14.14 21.00
CA VAL A 15 -22.84 -12.80 21.60
C VAL A 15 -21.95 -12.65 22.85
N LEU A 16 -21.70 -13.72 23.60
CA LEU A 16 -20.76 -13.74 24.74
C LEU A 16 -19.29 -13.58 24.31
N VAL A 17 -18.96 -13.71 23.02
CA VAL A 17 -17.67 -13.28 22.48
C VAL A 17 -17.70 -11.78 22.18
N SER A 18 -17.98 -10.96 23.19
CA SER A 18 -17.92 -9.50 23.08
C SER A 18 -16.88 -8.92 24.03
N ASP A 19 -15.97 -8.13 23.45
CA ASP A 19 -14.98 -7.26 24.08
C ASP A 19 -14.05 -7.89 25.14
N ALA A 20 -13.03 -8.59 24.65
CA ALA A 20 -11.78 -8.65 25.39
C ALA A 20 -11.25 -7.21 25.55
N LYS A 21 -11.22 -6.71 26.79
CA LYS A 21 -10.58 -5.43 27.12
C LYS A 21 -9.15 -5.44 26.55
N VAL A 22 -8.90 -4.60 25.55
CA VAL A 22 -7.56 -4.45 24.96
C VAL A 22 -6.62 -4.05 26.09
N THR A 23 -5.82 -5.02 26.53
CA THR A 23 -4.77 -4.74 27.50
C THR A 23 -3.79 -3.82 26.79
N LYS A 24 -3.57 -2.62 27.33
CA LYS A 24 -2.56 -1.71 26.77
C LYS A 24 -1.23 -2.48 26.71
N PRO A 25 -0.65 -2.67 25.51
CA PRO A 25 0.59 -3.42 25.40
C PRO A 25 1.68 -2.70 26.18
N ASN A 26 2.60 -3.49 26.75
CA ASN A 26 3.73 -2.92 27.49
C ASN A 26 4.76 -2.38 26.49
N THR A 27 4.56 -1.13 26.07
CA THR A 27 5.45 -0.44 25.14
C THR A 27 6.92 -0.48 25.57
N GLY A 28 7.20 -0.42 26.88
CA GLY A 28 8.58 -0.47 27.40
C GLY A 28 9.26 -1.81 27.13
N ASN A 29 8.54 -2.93 27.24
CA ASN A 29 9.06 -4.26 26.92
C ASN A 29 9.34 -4.40 25.42
N PHE A 30 8.42 -3.91 24.59
CA PHE A 30 8.60 -3.93 23.14
C PHE A 30 9.84 -3.17 22.68
N LEU A 31 10.05 -1.95 23.18
CA LEU A 31 11.23 -1.15 22.85
C LEU A 31 12.53 -1.82 23.31
N ARG A 32 12.50 -2.47 24.48
CA ARG A 32 13.64 -3.24 25.00
C ARG A 32 13.91 -4.49 24.14
N CYS A 33 12.86 -5.22 23.73
CA CYS A 33 13.00 -6.36 22.83
C CYS A 33 13.61 -5.95 21.50
N LEU A 34 13.14 -4.83 20.92
CA LEU A 34 13.66 -4.28 19.68
C LEU A 34 15.17 -3.96 19.78
N SER A 35 15.58 -3.31 20.87
CA SER A 35 16.97 -2.96 21.12
C SER A 35 17.87 -4.20 21.22
N ASN A 36 17.37 -5.29 21.81
CA ASN A 36 18.12 -6.53 21.95
C ASN A 36 18.08 -7.40 20.69
N GLY A 37 17.04 -7.26 19.86
CA GLY A 37 16.81 -8.07 18.66
C GLY A 37 17.67 -7.67 17.46
N THR A 38 18.31 -6.48 17.48
CA THR A 38 19.18 -6.01 16.40
C THR A 38 20.65 -6.09 16.77
N GLY A 39 21.48 -6.63 15.88
CA GLY A 39 22.93 -6.68 16.08
C GLY A 39 23.62 -5.31 15.95
N PRO A 40 24.90 -5.19 16.37
CA PRO A 40 25.64 -3.91 16.39
C PRO A 40 25.87 -3.31 14.99
N VAL A 41 25.80 -4.14 13.93
CA VAL A 41 25.99 -3.73 12.54
C VAL A 41 24.82 -2.89 12.02
N HIS A 42 23.62 -3.12 12.54
CA HIS A 42 22.38 -2.45 12.10
C HIS A 42 21.53 -2.11 13.34
N PRO A 43 21.87 -1.04 14.08
CA PRO A 43 21.20 -0.71 15.32
C PRO A 43 19.77 -0.19 15.10
N ILE A 44 18.84 -0.59 15.95
CA ILE A 44 17.43 -0.16 15.84
C ILE A 44 17.23 1.34 16.13
N THR A 45 18.12 1.96 16.90
CA THR A 45 18.01 3.37 17.32
C THR A 45 17.94 4.34 16.15
N ASP A 46 18.58 3.99 15.04
CA ASP A 46 18.68 4.85 13.85
C ASP A 46 17.41 4.80 12.97
N VAL A 47 16.51 3.86 13.26
CA VAL A 47 15.29 3.61 12.49
C VAL A 47 14.02 3.72 13.32
N LEU A 48 14.14 3.76 14.65
CA LEU A 48 13.02 3.88 15.56
C LEU A 48 12.62 5.34 15.75
N LEU A 49 11.38 5.66 15.41
CA LEU A 49 10.77 6.97 15.62
C LEU A 49 9.63 6.83 16.63
N THR A 50 9.74 7.55 17.72
CA THR A 50 8.72 7.65 18.77
C THR A 50 8.07 9.04 18.73
N PRO A 51 6.89 9.23 19.37
CA PRO A 51 6.26 10.56 19.45
C PRO A 51 7.14 11.66 20.07
N ALA A 52 8.20 11.30 20.80
CA ALA A 52 9.16 12.24 21.36
C ALA A 52 10.15 12.80 20.31
N ASN A 53 10.34 12.12 19.18
CA ASN A 53 11.24 12.57 18.11
C ASN A 53 10.58 13.68 17.27
N SER A 54 11.32 14.74 16.97
CA SER A 54 10.83 15.87 16.14
C SER A 54 10.42 15.45 14.72
N THR A 55 11.04 14.41 14.17
CA THR A 55 10.78 13.88 12.83
C THR A 55 9.60 12.90 12.76
N PHE A 56 8.96 12.57 13.88
CA PHE A 56 7.89 11.58 13.95
C PHE A 56 6.69 11.97 13.08
N VAL A 57 6.21 13.21 13.23
CA VAL A 57 5.04 13.70 12.49
C VAL A 57 5.33 13.80 10.99
N SER A 58 6.49 14.33 10.60
CA SER A 58 6.86 14.44 9.18
C SER A 58 7.01 13.08 8.52
N SER A 59 7.59 12.10 9.23
CA SER A 59 7.74 10.72 8.74
C SER A 59 6.39 10.00 8.64
N TYR A 60 5.47 10.26 9.57
CA TYR A 60 4.09 9.77 9.47
C TYR A 60 3.42 10.34 8.21
N VAL A 61 3.43 11.67 8.02
CA VAL A 61 2.68 12.36 6.96
C VAL A 61 3.26 12.14 5.55
N SER A 62 4.58 11.93 5.41
CA SER A 62 5.25 11.80 4.11
C SER A 62 4.67 10.69 3.22
N TYR A 63 4.14 9.64 3.86
CA TYR A 63 3.57 8.47 3.18
C TYR A 63 2.05 8.32 3.43
N THR A 64 1.39 9.34 3.98
CA THR A 64 -0.07 9.40 4.05
C THR A 64 -0.58 10.21 2.86
N LYS A 65 -0.95 9.52 1.77
CA LYS A 65 -1.48 10.20 0.57
C LYS A 65 -2.87 10.79 0.79
N ASN A 66 -3.64 10.25 1.75
CA ASN A 66 -4.97 10.75 2.08
C ASN A 66 -4.89 11.91 3.08
N LYS A 67 -5.10 13.14 2.60
CA LYS A 67 -5.09 14.38 3.40
C LYS A 67 -6.14 14.41 4.53
N ARG A 68 -7.14 13.51 4.50
CA ARG A 68 -8.14 13.40 5.57
C ARG A 68 -7.55 12.86 6.89
N LEU A 69 -6.36 12.25 6.88
CA LEU A 69 -5.77 11.53 8.01
C LEU A 69 -4.39 12.08 8.41
N SER A 70 -4.34 13.39 8.69
CA SER A 70 -3.07 14.12 8.81
C SER A 70 -2.48 14.22 10.23
N ASN A 71 -3.22 13.85 11.28
CA ASN A 71 -2.73 14.02 12.67
C ASN A 71 -2.45 12.66 13.34
N PRO A 72 -1.18 12.30 13.60
CA PRO A 72 -0.83 11.07 14.32
C PRO A 72 -1.14 11.17 15.83
N LYS A 73 -1.32 12.37 16.40
CA LYS A 73 -1.57 12.55 17.84
C LYS A 73 -2.90 11.95 18.32
N ASP A 74 -3.84 11.72 17.41
CA ASP A 74 -5.14 11.11 17.69
C ASP A 74 -5.17 9.60 17.38
N THR A 75 -4.02 9.01 17.03
CA THR A 75 -3.92 7.59 16.66
C THR A 75 -3.36 6.75 17.79
N ASN A 76 -3.74 5.47 17.86
CA ASN A 76 -3.16 4.48 18.78
C ASN A 76 -1.73 4.06 18.37
N LEU A 77 -1.00 4.92 17.65
CA LEU A 77 0.34 4.65 17.13
C LEU A 77 1.38 4.76 18.24
N ILE A 78 2.10 3.68 18.47
CA ILE A 78 3.14 3.57 19.49
C ILE A 78 4.48 4.10 18.96
N ALA A 79 4.89 3.63 17.77
CA ALA A 79 6.18 3.96 17.14
C ALA A 79 6.14 3.67 15.64
N ILE A 80 7.06 4.29 14.90
CA ILE A 80 7.34 3.99 13.49
C ILE A 80 8.74 3.41 13.40
N ILE A 81 8.88 2.25 12.75
CA ILE A 81 10.16 1.60 12.49
C ILE A 81 10.47 1.75 11.00
N ALA A 82 11.35 2.69 10.66
CA ALA A 82 11.79 2.96 9.29
C ALA A 82 12.91 1.99 8.85
N ALA A 83 12.56 0.73 8.65
CA ALA A 83 13.50 -0.36 8.40
C ALA A 83 14.41 -0.08 7.19
N LYS A 84 15.72 -0.24 7.40
CA LYS A 84 16.79 -0.11 6.38
C LYS A 84 17.44 -1.45 6.04
N HIS A 85 17.16 -2.49 6.82
CA HIS A 85 17.72 -3.81 6.64
C HIS A 85 16.71 -4.88 7.10
N GLY A 86 16.79 -6.09 6.55
CA GLY A 86 15.88 -7.19 6.87
C GLY A 86 15.87 -7.59 8.35
N SER A 87 16.99 -7.38 9.07
CA SER A 87 17.07 -7.60 10.52
C SER A 87 16.10 -6.73 11.31
N HIS A 88 15.87 -5.48 10.90
CA HIS A 88 14.92 -4.58 11.56
C HIS A 88 13.50 -5.11 11.42
N VAL A 89 13.17 -5.65 10.25
CA VAL A 89 11.86 -6.24 9.95
C VAL A 89 11.65 -7.49 10.80
N GLN A 90 12.63 -8.39 10.83
CA GLN A 90 12.58 -9.61 11.65
C GLN A 90 12.41 -9.29 13.14
N ALA A 91 13.23 -8.39 13.69
CA ALA A 91 13.16 -7.98 15.09
C ALA A 91 11.78 -7.38 15.42
N THR A 92 11.25 -6.52 14.54
CA THR A 92 9.93 -5.91 14.73
C THR A 92 8.81 -6.96 14.77
N VAL A 93 8.83 -7.93 13.86
CA VAL A 93 7.82 -9.01 13.82
C VAL A 93 7.89 -9.87 15.07
N VAL A 94 9.08 -10.28 15.49
CA VAL A 94 9.29 -11.12 16.67
C VAL A 94 8.84 -10.40 17.94
N CYS A 95 9.30 -9.17 18.14
CA CYS A 95 8.99 -8.41 19.35
C CYS A 95 7.52 -8.01 19.42
N ALA A 96 6.92 -7.59 18.31
CA ALA A 96 5.50 -7.26 18.30
C ALA A 96 4.63 -8.48 18.59
N LYS A 97 5.00 -9.67 18.07
CA LYS A 97 4.31 -10.92 18.40
C LYS A 97 4.44 -11.27 19.87
N PHE A 98 5.61 -11.10 20.46
CA PHE A 98 5.86 -11.39 21.88
C PHE A 98 5.05 -10.48 22.81
N ASP A 99 4.97 -9.18 22.50
CA ASP A 99 4.26 -8.19 23.31
C ASP A 99 2.79 -7.97 22.90
N GLY A 100 2.27 -8.74 21.93
CA GLY A 100 0.89 -8.64 21.47
C GLY A 100 0.53 -7.33 20.76
N ILE A 101 1.51 -6.68 20.12
CA ILE A 101 1.35 -5.40 19.42
C ILE A 101 0.98 -5.65 17.96
N GLN A 102 -0.02 -4.92 17.46
CA GLN A 102 -0.38 -4.99 16.05
C GLN A 102 0.66 -4.25 15.19
N ILE A 103 1.04 -4.85 14.06
CA ILE A 103 1.90 -4.20 13.07
C ILE A 103 1.03 -3.74 11.90
N ARG A 104 1.26 -2.52 11.44
CA ARG A 104 0.80 -2.04 10.13
C ARG A 104 2.01 -1.86 9.23
N ILE A 105 2.04 -2.60 8.13
CA ILE A 105 3.15 -2.55 7.18
C ILE A 105 2.85 -1.42 6.21
N ARG A 106 3.77 -0.48 6.09
CA ARG A 106 3.64 0.66 5.19
C ARG A 106 4.80 0.66 4.22
N SER A 107 4.46 0.66 2.94
CA SER A 107 5.40 0.86 1.85
C SER A 107 5.10 2.15 1.09
N GLY A 108 4.52 2.09 -0.11
CA GLY A 108 4.26 3.27 -0.94
C GLY A 108 3.12 4.19 -0.49
N GLY A 109 2.35 3.82 0.54
CA GLY A 109 1.27 4.66 1.07
C GLY A 109 0.06 4.86 0.13
N HIS A 110 -0.15 3.92 -0.80
CA HIS A 110 -1.24 3.94 -1.78
C HIS A 110 -2.52 3.24 -1.29
N ASP A 111 -2.61 2.97 0.01
CA ASP A 111 -3.82 2.42 0.61
C ASP A 111 -4.91 3.48 0.61
N TYR A 112 -5.93 3.28 -0.24
CA TYR A 112 -7.07 4.19 -0.37
C TYR A 112 -7.75 4.46 0.98
N GLU A 113 -7.91 3.41 1.78
CA GLU A 113 -8.53 3.46 3.11
C GLU A 113 -7.53 3.74 4.25
N GLY A 114 -6.23 3.85 3.94
CA GLY A 114 -5.19 4.15 4.92
C GLY A 114 -4.86 3.06 5.94
N LEU A 115 -5.25 1.80 5.67
CA LEU A 115 -5.07 0.67 6.58
C LEU A 115 -3.61 0.36 6.95
N SER A 116 -2.62 0.79 6.15
CA SER A 116 -1.19 0.71 6.48
C SER A 116 -0.73 1.69 7.56
N TYR A 117 -1.54 2.67 7.96
CA TYR A 117 -1.13 3.68 8.92
C TYR A 117 -2.20 4.08 9.94
N ILE A 118 -3.37 3.42 9.95
CA ILE A 118 -4.41 3.60 10.97
C ILE A 118 -4.77 2.28 11.65
N SER A 119 -5.18 2.36 12.92
CA SER A 119 -5.76 1.22 13.65
C SER A 119 -6.62 1.69 14.82
N SER A 120 -7.68 0.93 15.12
CA SER A 120 -8.53 1.12 16.31
C SER A 120 -7.87 0.62 17.61
N VAL A 121 -6.80 -0.17 17.51
CA VAL A 121 -6.05 -0.72 18.64
C VAL A 121 -4.58 -0.25 18.61
N PRO A 122 -3.86 -0.29 19.74
CA PRO A 122 -2.43 0.04 19.80
C PRO A 122 -1.60 -0.73 18.77
N PHE A 123 -0.82 0.01 17.99
CA PHE A 123 -0.07 -0.56 16.87
C PHE A 123 1.24 0.17 16.62
N VAL A 124 2.12 -0.47 15.86
CA VAL A 124 3.34 0.11 15.31
C VAL A 124 3.28 0.11 13.79
N ILE A 125 3.90 1.10 13.17
CA ILE A 125 4.09 1.11 11.72
C ILE A 125 5.48 0.51 11.43
N LEU A 126 5.49 -0.58 10.68
CA LEU A 126 6.71 -1.07 10.04
C LEU A 126 6.80 -0.42 8.66
N ASP A 127 7.61 0.62 8.58
CA ASP A 127 7.82 1.40 7.37
C ASP A 127 9.07 0.88 6.68
N MET A 128 8.93 0.24 5.53
CA MET A 128 10.09 -0.38 4.87
C MET A 128 10.64 0.52 3.76
N HIS A 129 10.25 1.81 3.66
CA HIS A 129 10.57 2.70 2.54
C HIS A 129 12.04 2.84 2.18
N ASN A 130 12.96 2.44 3.06
CA ASN A 130 14.39 2.46 2.78
C ASN A 130 14.91 1.18 2.11
N LEU A 131 14.11 0.12 2.01
CA LEU A 131 14.44 -1.14 1.33
C LEU A 131 14.20 -1.04 -0.19
N ARG A 132 15.01 -0.25 -0.91
CA ARG A 132 14.79 0.05 -2.34
C ARG A 132 15.80 -0.60 -3.30
N SER A 133 16.39 -1.73 -2.93
CA SER A 133 17.39 -2.39 -3.78
C SER A 133 16.75 -3.03 -5.02
N ILE A 134 17.46 -2.89 -6.15
CA ILE A 134 17.15 -3.55 -7.42
C ILE A 134 18.42 -4.25 -7.88
N VAL A 135 18.32 -5.55 -8.12
CA VAL A 135 19.39 -6.33 -8.73
C VAL A 135 18.84 -6.94 -10.01
N VAL A 136 19.35 -6.49 -11.15
CA VAL A 136 18.91 -6.96 -12.48
C VAL A 136 19.92 -7.97 -13.01
N ASP A 137 19.43 -9.14 -13.38
CA ASP A 137 20.20 -10.13 -14.13
C ASP A 137 19.65 -10.23 -15.54
N VAL A 138 20.35 -9.58 -16.46
CA VAL A 138 20.01 -9.54 -17.88
C VAL A 138 20.16 -10.92 -18.52
N SER A 139 21.11 -11.73 -18.06
CA SER A 139 21.40 -13.05 -18.63
C SER A 139 20.27 -14.04 -18.36
N SER A 140 19.72 -14.03 -17.14
CA SER A 140 18.57 -14.86 -16.78
C SER A 140 17.22 -14.21 -17.08
N LYS A 141 17.19 -12.97 -17.58
CA LYS A 141 15.98 -12.14 -17.73
C LYS A 141 15.18 -12.06 -16.44
N THR A 142 15.84 -11.91 -15.30
CA THR A 142 15.18 -11.75 -14.00
C THR A 142 15.67 -10.51 -13.27
N ALA A 143 14.86 -10.00 -12.35
CA ALA A 143 15.31 -8.99 -11.42
C ALA A 143 14.78 -9.29 -10.02
N TRP A 144 15.60 -8.98 -9.01
CA TRP A 144 15.19 -8.93 -7.63
C TRP A 144 14.87 -7.49 -7.28
N VAL A 145 13.69 -7.32 -6.69
CA VAL A 145 13.08 -6.03 -6.40
C VAL A 145 12.64 -6.08 -4.96
N GLU A 146 13.22 -5.23 -4.11
CA GLU A 146 12.72 -5.08 -2.75
C GLU A 146 11.30 -4.48 -2.75
N ALA A 147 10.50 -4.82 -1.74
CA ALA A 147 9.04 -4.57 -1.72
C ALA A 147 8.63 -3.09 -1.79
N GLU A 148 9.60 -2.18 -1.75
CA GLU A 148 9.45 -0.75 -1.51
C GLU A 148 9.86 0.12 -2.70
N LEU A 149 9.86 -0.47 -3.88
CA LEU A 149 10.09 0.26 -5.11
C LEU A 149 8.83 1.01 -5.54
N PRO A 150 8.94 2.34 -5.75
CA PRO A 150 7.92 3.06 -6.49
C PRO A 150 7.74 2.41 -7.85
N TRP A 151 6.50 2.10 -8.22
CA TRP A 151 6.17 1.52 -9.52
C TRP A 151 6.68 2.38 -10.69
N GLU A 152 6.94 3.67 -10.47
CA GLU A 152 7.56 4.57 -11.45
C GLU A 152 9.01 4.19 -11.82
N LYS A 153 9.73 3.47 -10.96
CA LYS A 153 11.10 3.02 -11.21
C LYS A 153 11.19 1.75 -12.04
N ILE A 154 10.06 1.08 -12.29
CA ILE A 154 10.04 -0.09 -13.16
C ILE A 154 8.89 0.02 -14.16
N CYS A 155 9.21 0.04 -15.45
CA CYS A 155 8.22 0.11 -16.51
C CYS A 155 7.42 -1.19 -16.59
N PHE A 156 6.26 -1.25 -15.94
CA PHE A 156 5.41 -2.44 -15.92
C PHE A 156 4.10 -2.26 -16.69
N GLY A 157 3.78 -3.25 -17.54
CA GLY A 157 2.48 -3.38 -18.21
C GLY A 157 1.50 -4.32 -17.49
N ARG A 158 1.97 -5.20 -16.59
CA ARG A 158 1.09 -6.14 -15.86
C ARG A 158 1.74 -6.63 -14.57
N PHE A 159 1.16 -6.23 -13.44
CA PHE A 159 1.43 -6.81 -12.13
C PHE A 159 0.14 -7.35 -11.54
N VAL A 160 0.21 -8.55 -10.96
CA VAL A 160 -0.79 -9.02 -10.00
C VAL A 160 -0.13 -8.89 -8.63
N ALA A 161 -0.24 -7.70 -8.04
CA ALA A 161 0.12 -7.52 -6.64
C ALA A 161 -1.10 -7.93 -5.81
N VAL A 162 -1.06 -9.12 -5.21
CA VAL A 162 -2.01 -9.48 -4.17
C VAL A 162 -1.48 -8.87 -2.88
N ALA A 163 -2.09 -7.78 -2.42
CA ALA A 163 -1.82 -7.28 -1.08
C ALA A 163 -2.40 -8.29 -0.09
N VAL A 164 -1.55 -9.08 0.56
CA VAL A 164 -2.01 -10.01 1.60
C VAL A 164 -1.42 -9.63 2.95
N PRO A 165 -2.13 -8.82 3.76
CA PRO A 165 -1.75 -8.54 5.14
C PRO A 165 -1.71 -9.79 6.04
N ALA A 166 -2.25 -10.92 5.58
CA ALA A 166 -2.51 -12.11 6.39
C ALA A 166 -1.36 -13.15 6.44
N PHE A 167 -0.39 -13.13 5.51
CA PHE A 167 0.63 -14.20 5.41
C PHE A 167 2.06 -13.78 5.81
N GLY A 168 2.28 -12.53 6.23
CA GLY A 168 3.56 -12.06 6.75
C GLY A 168 4.10 -10.81 6.06
N VAL A 169 5.39 -10.54 6.28
CA VAL A 169 6.07 -9.37 5.70
C VAL A 169 6.90 -9.80 4.49
N ILE A 170 6.62 -9.20 3.33
CA ILE A 170 7.34 -9.48 2.09
C ILE A 170 8.48 -8.47 1.96
N LEU A 171 9.72 -8.95 1.89
CA LEU A 171 10.92 -8.11 1.76
C LEU A 171 11.31 -7.85 0.30
N SER A 172 11.14 -8.84 -0.56
CA SER A 172 11.51 -8.74 -1.97
C SER A 172 10.71 -9.70 -2.86
N TRP A 173 10.71 -9.37 -4.15
CA TRP A 173 10.10 -10.11 -5.23
C TRP A 173 11.15 -10.46 -6.27
N LYS A 174 11.12 -11.69 -6.75
CA LYS A 174 11.78 -12.06 -8.00
C LYS A 174 10.80 -11.88 -9.15
N ILE A 175 11.14 -11.00 -10.08
CA ILE A 175 10.34 -10.71 -11.26
C ILE A 175 11.04 -11.23 -12.52
N ASN A 176 10.24 -11.61 -13.51
CA ASN A 176 10.73 -11.94 -14.84
C ASN A 176 10.67 -10.69 -15.72
N LEU A 177 11.74 -10.42 -16.45
CA LEU A 177 11.81 -9.32 -17.40
C LEU A 177 11.09 -9.72 -18.68
N VAL A 178 10.29 -8.80 -19.19
CA VAL A 178 9.61 -8.95 -20.48
C VAL A 178 10.31 -8.06 -21.49
N GLU A 179 10.58 -8.60 -22.66
CA GLU A 179 11.16 -7.83 -23.76
C GLU A 179 10.15 -6.81 -24.28
N VAL A 180 10.62 -5.59 -24.47
CA VAL A 180 9.86 -4.49 -25.05
C VAL A 180 10.50 -4.10 -26.39
N PRO A 181 9.72 -3.70 -27.39
CA PRO A 181 10.26 -3.25 -28.67
C PRO A 181 11.11 -2.00 -28.49
N LYS A 182 12.12 -1.83 -29.35
CA LYS A 182 13.03 -0.66 -29.31
C LYS A 182 12.31 0.67 -29.56
N THR A 183 11.17 0.64 -30.24
CA THR A 183 10.36 1.80 -30.58
C THR A 183 8.92 1.52 -30.19
N LEU A 184 8.34 2.44 -29.41
CA LEU A 184 6.94 2.43 -29.03
C LEU A 184 6.24 3.62 -29.67
N THR A 185 4.99 3.44 -30.09
CA THR A 185 4.15 4.51 -30.62
C THR A 185 3.11 4.87 -29.58
N VAL A 186 3.13 6.13 -29.12
CA VAL A 186 2.14 6.64 -28.16
C VAL A 186 1.31 7.73 -28.80
N PHE A 187 -0.01 7.60 -28.75
CA PHE A 187 -0.91 8.70 -29.09
C PHE A 187 -1.81 9.08 -27.91
N LYS A 188 -2.13 10.36 -27.82
CA LYS A 188 -3.06 10.90 -26.83
C LYS A 188 -4.13 11.72 -27.52
N VAL A 189 -5.35 11.20 -27.56
CA VAL A 189 -6.51 11.89 -28.12
C VAL A 189 -7.37 12.43 -26.99
N ASN A 190 -7.80 13.68 -27.12
CA ASN A 190 -8.64 14.32 -26.14
C ASN A 190 -9.97 14.71 -26.79
N LYS A 191 -11.08 14.35 -26.15
CA LYS A 191 -12.44 14.67 -26.61
C LYS A 191 -13.26 15.21 -25.46
N THR A 192 -13.99 16.30 -25.66
CA THR A 192 -14.94 16.82 -24.68
C THR A 192 -16.33 16.23 -24.90
N LEU A 193 -17.24 16.44 -23.94
CA LEU A 193 -18.61 15.95 -24.03
C LEU A 193 -19.33 16.48 -25.28
N GLU A 194 -19.12 17.75 -25.61
CA GLU A 194 -19.70 18.43 -26.78
C GLU A 194 -19.13 17.89 -28.11
N GLN A 195 -17.95 17.27 -28.07
CA GLN A 195 -17.29 16.62 -29.21
C GLN A 195 -17.64 15.13 -29.34
N GLY A 196 -18.68 14.66 -28.63
CA GLY A 196 -19.13 13.26 -28.68
C GLY A 196 -18.27 12.29 -27.85
N ALA A 197 -17.69 12.74 -26.72
CA ALA A 197 -16.87 11.87 -25.88
C ALA A 197 -17.61 10.61 -25.38
N THR A 198 -18.93 10.67 -25.20
CA THR A 198 -19.76 9.53 -24.77
C THR A 198 -19.73 8.39 -25.79
N ASP A 199 -19.88 8.72 -27.08
CA ASP A 199 -19.86 7.71 -28.16
C ASP A 199 -18.49 7.06 -28.29
N VAL A 200 -17.43 7.85 -28.13
CA VAL A 200 -16.04 7.37 -28.13
C VAL A 200 -15.80 6.44 -26.93
N LEU A 201 -16.28 6.80 -25.74
CA LEU A 201 -16.16 5.97 -24.54
C LEU A 201 -16.94 4.66 -24.68
N TYR A 202 -18.16 4.73 -25.21
CA TYR A 202 -18.99 3.54 -25.46
C TYR A 202 -18.32 2.60 -26.46
N LYS A 203 -17.81 3.13 -27.58
CA LYS A 203 -17.06 2.34 -28.55
C LYS A 203 -15.79 1.75 -27.94
N TRP A 204 -15.07 2.52 -27.12
CA TRP A 204 -13.89 2.05 -26.38
C TRP A 204 -14.21 0.82 -25.52
N GLN A 205 -15.33 0.83 -24.78
CA GLN A 205 -15.74 -0.33 -23.96
C GLN A 205 -15.94 -1.61 -24.78
N LEU A 206 -16.42 -1.51 -26.02
CA LEU A 206 -16.69 -2.66 -26.89
C LEU A 206 -15.44 -3.23 -27.58
N VAL A 207 -14.44 -2.39 -27.84
CA VAL A 207 -13.26 -2.76 -28.64
C VAL A 207 -11.99 -2.95 -27.81
N ALA A 208 -11.81 -2.23 -26.69
CA ALA A 208 -10.55 -2.16 -25.97
C ALA A 208 -10.02 -3.53 -25.49
N SER A 209 -10.92 -4.44 -25.12
CA SER A 209 -10.57 -5.80 -24.70
C SER A 209 -10.30 -6.78 -25.86
N LYS A 210 -10.64 -6.40 -27.10
CA LYS A 210 -10.50 -7.22 -28.32
C LYS A 210 -9.30 -6.83 -29.17
N LEU A 211 -8.56 -5.79 -28.77
CA LEU A 211 -7.37 -5.33 -29.50
C LEU A 211 -6.24 -6.36 -29.38
N PRO A 212 -5.29 -6.39 -30.34
CA PRO A 212 -4.09 -7.21 -30.24
C PRO A 212 -3.32 -6.92 -28.95
N LYS A 213 -2.59 -7.91 -28.42
CA LYS A 213 -1.86 -7.79 -27.14
C LYS A 213 -0.78 -6.69 -27.13
N GLU A 214 -0.28 -6.33 -28.30
CA GLU A 214 0.70 -5.26 -28.50
C GLU A 214 0.07 -3.87 -28.35
N LEU A 215 -1.27 -3.79 -28.44
CA LEU A 215 -2.01 -2.55 -28.49
C LEU A 215 -2.77 -2.33 -27.17
N PHE A 216 -2.36 -1.33 -26.39
CA PHE A 216 -3.02 -1.00 -25.12
C PHE A 216 -3.76 0.32 -25.22
N LEU A 217 -5.09 0.30 -25.07
CA LEU A 217 -5.96 1.48 -25.15
C LEU A 217 -6.58 1.82 -23.81
N ARG A 218 -6.23 2.97 -23.24
CA ARG A 218 -6.76 3.46 -21.96
C ARG A 218 -7.62 4.71 -22.15
N ALA A 219 -8.85 4.65 -21.65
CA ALA A 219 -9.75 5.79 -21.53
C ALA A 219 -9.70 6.37 -20.10
N MET A 220 -9.47 7.68 -19.96
CA MET A 220 -9.48 8.40 -18.69
C MET A 220 -10.43 9.60 -18.77
N PRO A 221 -11.59 9.53 -18.12
CA PRO A 221 -12.43 10.71 -17.89
C PRO A 221 -11.74 11.67 -16.92
N GLN A 222 -11.65 12.93 -17.30
CA GLN A 222 -11.08 14.00 -16.48
C GLN A 222 -12.07 15.16 -16.42
N ILE A 223 -12.16 15.80 -15.26
CA ILE A 223 -12.94 17.03 -15.10
C ILE A 223 -12.06 18.21 -15.54
N THR A 224 -12.55 19.00 -16.48
CA THR A 224 -11.87 20.21 -16.98
C THR A 224 -12.77 21.43 -16.86
N LYS A 225 -12.18 22.63 -16.88
CA LYS A 225 -12.95 23.88 -16.92
C LYS A 225 -13.70 23.96 -18.26
N GLY A 226 -14.98 24.31 -18.21
CA GLY A 226 -15.85 24.50 -19.37
C GLY A 226 -15.60 25.84 -20.08
N ALA A 227 -16.39 26.11 -21.12
CA ALA A 227 -16.26 27.31 -21.94
C ALA A 227 -16.67 28.59 -21.19
N LYS A 228 -17.52 28.48 -20.15
CA LYS A 228 -17.92 29.59 -19.28
C LYS A 228 -17.20 29.54 -17.93
N SER A 229 -16.93 30.70 -17.35
CA SER A 229 -16.32 30.82 -16.02
C SER A 229 -17.20 30.13 -14.96
N GLY A 230 -16.64 29.15 -14.25
CA GLY A 230 -17.34 28.37 -13.23
C GLY A 230 -17.95 27.04 -13.72
N GLU A 231 -18.04 26.83 -15.03
CA GLU A 231 -18.55 25.58 -15.62
C GLU A 231 -17.49 24.48 -15.58
N LYS A 232 -17.89 23.23 -15.32
CA LYS A 232 -17.02 22.05 -15.38
C LYS A 232 -17.55 21.15 -16.50
N THR A 233 -16.68 20.75 -17.42
CA THR A 233 -16.99 19.79 -18.49
C THR A 233 -16.13 18.52 -18.32
N LEU A 234 -16.58 17.43 -18.93
CA LEU A 234 -15.85 16.16 -18.95
C LEU A 234 -15.01 16.08 -20.22
N ARG A 235 -13.73 15.77 -20.04
CA ARG A 235 -12.78 15.48 -21.12
C ARG A 235 -12.35 14.04 -21.01
N LEU A 236 -12.58 13.27 -22.06
CA LEU A 236 -12.02 11.95 -22.23
C LEU A 236 -10.61 12.06 -22.81
N SER A 237 -9.62 11.56 -22.07
CA SER A 237 -8.27 11.37 -22.59
C SER A 237 -8.07 9.89 -22.93
N SER A 238 -7.85 9.58 -24.20
CA SER A 238 -7.58 8.24 -24.69
C SER A 238 -6.11 8.13 -25.04
N THR A 239 -5.40 7.18 -24.43
CA THR A 239 -4.00 6.88 -24.74
C THR A 239 -3.92 5.50 -25.37
N LEU A 240 -3.24 5.39 -26.52
CA LEU A 240 -2.83 4.11 -27.06
C LEU A 240 -1.32 4.00 -27.05
N SER A 241 -0.81 2.84 -26.65
CA SER A 241 0.55 2.43 -26.90
C SER A 241 0.57 1.19 -27.79
N SER A 242 1.43 1.20 -28.81
CA SER A 242 1.79 0.07 -29.67
C SER A 242 3.29 -0.12 -29.72
#